data_AF-A0A7S1W1N1-F1
#
_entry.id   AF-A0A7S1W1N1-F1
#
_cell.length_a   1.000
_cell.length_b   1.000
_cell.length_c   1.000
_cell.angle_alpha   90.00
_cell.angle_beta   90.00
_cell.angle_gamma   90.00
#
_symmetry.space_group_name_H-M   'P 1'
#
loop_
_entity.id
_entity.type
_entity.pdbx_description
1 polymer ?
#
loop_
_entity_poly.entity_id
_entity_poly.type
_entity_poly.pdbx_seq_one_letter_code
_entity_poly.pdbx_strand_id
1 'polypeptide(L)'
;KVMVRISSGHVIGDNLWLWRADHGVAGIVKGGMNPCDHGLVVTGSHVTMYGLAAEHTLKDLVQWAGDSGSTYFFQSEMPYDVTEAYGNSGYVGYRVNDSVSAHKAYGVGVYHYFRDFPVTVRRGIAAPSWLE
;
A
#
# COMPACT_ATOMS: atom_id res chain seq x y z
N LYS A 1 11.38 0.65 6.65
CA LYS A 1 10.53 1.02 7.81
C LYS A 1 9.05 0.79 7.47
N VAL A 2 8.22 0.41 8.43
CA VAL A 2 6.78 0.13 8.25
C VAL A 2 6.00 1.02 9.22
N MET A 3 4.90 1.66 8.80
CA MET A 3 4.07 2.44 9.73
C MET A 3 3.28 1.54 10.68
N VAL A 4 2.53 0.58 10.12
CA VAL A 4 1.72 -0.36 10.89
C VAL A 4 1.99 -1.79 10.43
N ARG A 5 2.27 -2.68 11.40
CA ARG A 5 2.32 -4.12 11.19
C ARG A 5 1.24 -4.80 12.03
N ILE A 6 0.40 -5.60 11.37
CA ILE A 6 -0.65 -6.37 12.03
C ILE A 6 -0.28 -7.85 11.93
N SER A 7 0.16 -8.40 13.05
CA SER A 7 0.54 -9.81 13.16
C SER A 7 -0.49 -10.65 13.91
N SER A 8 -1.38 -10.03 14.71
CA SER A 8 -2.49 -10.74 15.34
C SER A 8 -3.59 -11.00 14.31
N GLY A 9 -4.20 -12.19 14.39
CA GLY A 9 -5.41 -12.47 13.65
C GLY A 9 -6.63 -11.70 14.18
N HIS A 10 -7.70 -11.66 13.40
CA HIS A 10 -9.00 -11.06 13.74
C HIS A 10 -8.97 -9.57 14.11
N VAL A 11 -7.89 -8.86 13.76
CA VAL A 11 -7.82 -7.40 13.96
C VAL A 11 -8.74 -6.70 12.99
N ILE A 12 -9.47 -5.70 13.48
CA ILE A 12 -10.27 -4.79 12.67
C ILE A 12 -9.56 -3.44 12.66
N GLY A 13 -9.24 -2.95 11.45
CA GLY A 13 -8.91 -1.55 11.22
C GLY A 13 -10.14 -0.84 10.65
N ASP A 14 -10.45 0.32 11.18
CA ASP A 14 -11.56 1.17 10.75
C ASP A 14 -11.07 2.61 10.67
N ASN A 15 -11.23 3.23 9.50
CA ASN A 15 -10.85 4.60 9.21
C ASN A 15 -9.36 4.89 9.49
N LEU A 16 -8.47 4.11 8.86
CA LEU A 16 -7.02 4.27 8.98
C LEU A 16 -6.46 5.02 7.78
N TRP A 17 -5.74 6.11 8.05
CA TRP A 17 -4.94 6.83 7.05
C TRP A 17 -3.45 6.77 7.39
N LEU A 18 -2.70 6.06 6.55
CA LEU A 18 -1.27 5.79 6.72
C LEU A 18 -0.48 6.62 5.70
N TRP A 19 -0.17 7.86 6.07
CA TRP A 19 0.37 8.86 5.15
C TRP A 19 1.86 9.10 5.39
N ARG A 20 2.68 8.84 4.35
CA ARG A 20 4.03 9.37 4.30
C ARG A 20 3.96 10.75 3.66
N ALA A 21 4.34 11.78 4.40
CA ALA A 21 4.23 13.16 3.92
C ALA A 21 4.82 13.38 2.51
N ASP A 22 4.00 13.90 1.60
CA ASP A 22 4.39 14.45 0.30
C ASP A 22 4.57 15.99 0.37
N HIS A 23 4.01 16.62 1.41
CA HIS A 23 4.16 18.03 1.73
C HIS A 23 4.10 18.30 3.24
N GLY A 24 4.43 19.51 3.66
CA GLY A 24 4.33 19.98 5.03
C GLY A 24 4.47 21.50 5.11
N VAL A 25 4.57 22.03 6.34
CA VAL A 25 4.65 23.49 6.58
C VAL A 25 5.83 24.14 5.86
N ALA A 26 6.96 23.43 5.74
CA ALA A 26 8.16 23.91 5.06
C ALA A 26 8.15 23.68 3.53
N GLY A 27 7.05 23.18 2.97
CA GLY A 27 6.90 22.88 1.55
C GLY A 27 6.92 21.38 1.23
N ILE A 28 7.38 21.05 0.03
CA ILE A 28 7.36 19.68 -0.51
C ILE A 28 8.29 18.77 0.28
N VAL A 29 7.83 17.56 0.57
CA VAL A 29 8.62 16.51 1.22
C VAL A 29 9.02 15.45 0.19
N LYS A 30 10.30 15.06 0.19
CA LYS A 30 10.86 14.10 -0.77
C LYS A 30 11.70 13.03 -0.08
N GLY A 31 11.75 11.86 -0.71
CA GLY A 31 12.51 10.65 -0.45
C GLY A 31 13.07 10.54 0.97
N GLY A 32 14.32 10.98 1.09
CA GLY A 32 15.15 10.85 2.29
C GLY A 32 14.76 11.74 3.48
N MET A 33 13.82 12.68 3.33
CA MET A 33 13.34 13.51 4.45
C MET A 33 12.50 12.70 5.45
N ASN A 34 11.80 11.67 4.97
CA ASN A 34 10.88 10.84 5.76
C ASN A 34 10.81 9.40 5.20
N PRO A 35 11.94 8.67 5.12
CA PRO A 35 11.95 7.37 4.45
C PRO A 35 11.03 6.39 5.18
N CYS A 36 10.07 5.83 4.44
CA CYS A 36 9.18 4.76 4.91
C CYS A 36 8.93 3.80 3.75
N ASP A 37 9.10 2.49 3.96
CA ASP A 37 8.99 1.50 2.90
C ASP A 37 7.53 1.12 2.66
N HIS A 38 6.75 0.93 3.73
CA HIS A 38 5.39 0.41 3.67
C HIS A 38 4.46 1.16 4.63
N GLY A 39 3.23 1.42 4.21
CA GLY A 39 2.17 1.91 5.09
C GLY A 39 1.71 0.77 6.00
N LEU A 40 1.18 -0.30 5.39
CA LEU A 40 0.61 -1.44 6.10
C LEU A 40 1.26 -2.76 5.69
N VAL A 41 1.62 -3.58 6.68
CA VAL A 41 1.98 -4.99 6.48
C VAL A 41 1.09 -5.87 7.35
N VAL A 42 0.30 -6.73 6.72
CA VAL A 42 -0.61 -7.67 7.39
C VAL A 42 -0.08 -9.10 7.28
N THR A 43 0.21 -9.74 8.41
CA THR A 43 0.57 -11.17 8.47
C THR A 43 -0.42 -11.99 9.29
N GLY A 44 -1.27 -11.35 10.10
CA GLY A 44 -2.36 -12.02 10.82
C GLY A 44 -3.50 -12.44 9.91
N SER A 45 -4.11 -13.59 10.17
CA SER A 45 -5.28 -14.09 9.41
C SER A 45 -6.58 -13.42 9.87
N HIS A 46 -7.60 -13.39 9.02
CA HIS A 46 -8.93 -12.84 9.31
C HIS A 46 -8.92 -11.35 9.70
N VAL A 47 -7.91 -10.59 9.24
CA VAL A 47 -7.84 -9.14 9.42
C VAL A 47 -8.86 -8.48 8.50
N THR A 48 -9.60 -7.50 9.02
CA THR A 48 -10.57 -6.73 8.25
C THR A 48 -10.22 -5.25 8.27
N MET A 49 -10.31 -4.60 7.11
CA MET A 49 -10.10 -3.16 6.95
C MET A 49 -11.37 -2.51 6.40
N TYR A 50 -11.85 -1.47 7.07
CA TYR A 50 -12.90 -0.57 6.61
C TYR A 50 -12.31 0.83 6.42
N GLY A 51 -12.43 1.40 5.22
CA GLY A 51 -11.96 2.77 4.98
C GLY A 51 -10.44 2.90 5.15
N LEU A 52 -9.66 2.11 4.41
CA LEU A 52 -8.19 2.15 4.48
C LEU A 52 -7.62 3.13 3.44
N ALA A 53 -6.77 4.05 3.89
CA ALA A 53 -5.92 4.87 3.05
C ALA A 53 -4.44 4.64 3.38
N ALA A 54 -3.59 4.45 2.37
CA ALA A 54 -2.14 4.32 2.54
C ALA A 54 -1.42 5.03 1.40
N GLU A 55 -0.47 5.90 1.69
CA GLU A 55 0.05 6.84 0.70
C GLU A 55 1.56 7.07 0.78
N HIS A 56 2.14 7.23 -0.40
CA HIS A 56 3.49 7.73 -0.71
C HIS A 56 4.66 6.97 -0.11
N THR A 57 4.50 5.73 0.37
CA THR A 57 5.65 4.93 0.83
C THR A 57 6.52 4.44 -0.33
N LEU A 58 7.78 4.14 -0.04
CA LEU A 58 8.84 3.98 -1.05
C LEU A 58 8.93 2.56 -1.66
N LYS A 59 8.08 1.64 -1.21
CA LYS A 59 7.89 0.28 -1.76
C LYS A 59 6.39 0.01 -1.88
N ASP A 60 5.94 -1.24 -1.87
CA ASP A 60 4.50 -1.54 -1.83
C ASP A 60 3.81 -0.79 -0.69
N LEU A 61 2.71 -0.08 -0.97
CA LEU A 61 2.03 0.73 0.07
C LEU A 61 1.36 -0.17 1.11
N VAL A 62 0.70 -1.23 0.64
CA VAL A 62 0.13 -2.29 1.46
C VAL A 62 0.67 -3.65 1.00
N GLN A 63 1.14 -4.45 1.95
CA GLN A 63 1.42 -5.87 1.76
C GLN A 63 0.52 -6.73 2.64
N TRP A 64 -0.15 -7.70 2.01
CA TRP A 64 -1.07 -8.62 2.66
C TRP A 64 -0.59 -10.06 2.48
N ALA A 65 -0.18 -10.67 3.59
CA ALA A 65 0.30 -12.05 3.66
C ALA A 65 -0.56 -12.95 4.57
N GLY A 66 -1.53 -12.38 5.30
CA GLY A 66 -2.44 -13.12 6.17
C GLY A 66 -3.67 -13.65 5.42
N ASP A 67 -4.05 -14.90 5.69
CA ASP A 67 -5.19 -15.56 5.05
C ASP A 67 -6.55 -15.00 5.49
N SER A 68 -7.55 -15.16 4.62
CA SER A 68 -8.94 -14.75 4.86
C SER A 68 -9.09 -13.27 5.19
N GLY A 69 -8.22 -12.44 4.61
CA GLY A 69 -8.28 -10.98 4.74
C GLY A 69 -9.46 -10.36 4.01
N SER A 70 -9.95 -9.23 4.50
CA SER A 70 -11.01 -8.47 3.83
C SER A 70 -10.76 -6.96 3.90
N THR A 71 -10.90 -6.28 2.76
CA THR A 71 -10.80 -4.81 2.68
C THR A 71 -12.06 -4.25 2.03
N TYR A 72 -12.73 -3.35 2.72
CA TYR A 72 -13.90 -2.63 2.26
C TYR A 72 -13.54 -1.15 2.15
N PHE A 73 -13.45 -0.68 0.92
CA PHE A 73 -12.87 0.60 0.53
C PHE A 73 -11.36 0.68 0.80
N PHE A 74 -10.60 0.92 -0.26
CA PHE A 74 -9.18 1.26 -0.19
C PHE A 74 -8.87 2.42 -1.13
N GLN A 75 -8.10 3.38 -0.64
CA GLN A 75 -7.51 4.44 -1.43
C GLN A 75 -5.99 4.46 -1.24
N SER A 76 -5.26 4.81 -2.28
CA SER A 76 -3.82 5.03 -2.20
C SER A 76 -3.29 5.95 -3.29
N GLU A 77 -2.16 6.57 -2.98
CA GLU A 77 -1.35 7.33 -3.93
C GLU A 77 0.12 6.90 -3.88
N MET A 78 0.66 6.50 -5.02
CA MET A 78 2.08 6.20 -5.16
C MET A 78 2.96 7.45 -4.90
N PRO A 79 4.21 7.29 -4.41
CA PRO A 79 5.08 8.43 -4.10
C PRO A 79 5.37 9.28 -5.34
N TYR A 80 5.28 10.60 -5.21
CA TYR A 80 5.40 11.52 -6.34
C TYR A 80 6.83 11.73 -6.84
N ASP A 81 7.80 11.38 -5.99
CA ASP A 81 9.20 11.78 -6.08
C ASP A 81 10.15 10.63 -6.43
N VAL A 82 9.61 9.46 -6.78
CA VAL A 82 10.39 8.29 -7.18
C VAL A 82 10.77 8.34 -8.66
N THR A 83 11.84 7.63 -9.01
CA THR A 83 12.29 7.44 -10.39
C THR A 83 11.73 6.15 -11.00
N GLU A 84 12.01 5.89 -12.27
CA GLU A 84 11.65 4.65 -12.98
C GLU A 84 12.14 3.38 -12.27
N ALA A 85 13.14 3.48 -11.37
CA ALA A 85 13.56 2.38 -10.50
C ALA A 85 12.41 1.81 -9.64
N TYR A 86 11.45 2.65 -9.21
CA TYR A 86 10.27 2.21 -8.46
C TYR A 86 9.35 1.35 -9.35
N GLY A 87 9.09 1.79 -10.58
CA GLY A 87 8.31 1.04 -11.56
C GLY A 87 8.96 -0.29 -11.94
N ASN A 88 10.27 -0.27 -12.21
CA ASN A 88 11.06 -1.47 -12.53
C ASN A 88 11.11 -2.49 -11.38
N SER A 89 11.05 -2.02 -10.13
CA SER A 89 10.99 -2.89 -8.95
C SER A 89 9.64 -3.60 -8.80
N GLY A 90 8.63 -3.18 -9.57
CA GLY A 90 7.30 -3.81 -9.56
C GLY A 90 6.49 -3.52 -8.29
N TYR A 91 6.79 -2.41 -7.61
CA TYR A 91 6.03 -1.96 -6.45
C TYR A 91 4.61 -1.56 -6.83
N VAL A 92 3.65 -1.83 -5.93
CA VAL A 92 2.22 -1.62 -6.16
C VAL A 92 1.56 -0.90 -4.97
N GLY A 93 0.37 -0.34 -5.17
CA GLY A 93 -0.41 0.25 -4.08
C GLY A 93 -0.96 -0.82 -3.12
N TYR A 94 -1.38 -1.96 -3.67
CA TYR A 94 -1.98 -3.04 -2.89
C TYR A 94 -1.48 -4.41 -3.38
N ARG A 95 -0.70 -5.11 -2.55
CA ARG A 95 -0.23 -6.47 -2.83
C ARG A 95 -0.87 -7.49 -1.91
N VAL A 96 -1.49 -8.51 -2.51
CA VAL A 96 -1.77 -9.79 -1.85
C VAL A 96 -0.68 -10.77 -2.29
N ASN A 97 -0.02 -11.41 -1.33
CA ASN A 97 1.11 -12.30 -1.61
C ASN A 97 0.66 -13.68 -2.10
N ASP A 98 1.50 -14.33 -2.89
CA ASP A 98 1.31 -15.68 -3.47
C ASP A 98 1.15 -16.81 -2.44
N SER A 99 1.32 -16.54 -1.14
CA SER A 99 1.03 -17.50 -0.07
C SER A 99 -0.43 -17.48 0.38
N VAL A 100 -1.21 -16.48 -0.03
CA VAL A 100 -2.58 -16.26 0.46
C VAL A 100 -3.56 -17.12 -0.32
N SER A 101 -4.37 -17.88 0.43
CA SER A 101 -5.39 -18.80 -0.09
C SER A 101 -6.78 -18.18 -0.21
N ALA A 102 -7.05 -17.11 0.54
CA ALA A 102 -8.32 -16.38 0.46
C ALA A 102 -8.13 -14.89 0.81
N HIS A 103 -8.64 -14.00 -0.03
CA HIS A 103 -8.65 -12.56 0.22
C HIS A 103 -9.85 -11.91 -0.47
N LYS A 104 -10.45 -10.89 0.15
CA LYS A 104 -11.52 -10.09 -0.46
C LYS A 104 -11.17 -8.62 -0.44
N ALA A 105 -11.44 -7.92 -1.53
CA ALA A 105 -11.28 -6.47 -1.57
C ALA A 105 -12.37 -5.84 -2.43
N TYR A 106 -13.05 -4.83 -1.91
CA TYR A 106 -14.16 -4.13 -2.56
C TYR A 106 -13.89 -2.63 -2.58
N GLY A 107 -14.03 -1.99 -3.74
CA GLY A 107 -13.80 -0.55 -3.90
C GLY A 107 -12.33 -0.17 -3.67
N VAL A 108 -11.43 -0.70 -4.50
CA VAL A 108 -9.97 -0.51 -4.37
C VAL A 108 -9.49 0.50 -5.43
N GLY A 109 -9.00 1.65 -4.96
CA GLY A 109 -8.39 2.70 -5.78
C GLY A 109 -6.88 2.79 -5.56
N VAL A 110 -6.12 2.81 -6.64
CA VAL A 110 -4.67 3.06 -6.63
C VAL A 110 -4.37 4.14 -7.66
N TYR A 111 -3.87 5.28 -7.18
CA TYR A 111 -3.55 6.42 -8.02
C TYR A 111 -2.04 6.63 -8.08
N HIS A 112 -1.58 7.31 -9.13
CA HIS A 112 -0.23 7.83 -9.20
C HIS A 112 -0.23 9.26 -9.74
N TYR A 113 0.61 10.09 -9.15
CA TYR A 113 0.96 11.42 -9.66
C TYR A 113 2.47 11.58 -9.55
N PHE A 114 3.20 10.99 -10.51
CA PHE A 114 4.66 11.02 -10.54
C PHE A 114 5.15 12.40 -10.98
N ARG A 115 5.08 13.35 -10.04
CA ARG A 115 5.34 14.77 -10.25
C ARG A 115 6.77 15.04 -10.70
N ASP A 116 7.75 14.37 -10.08
CA ASP A 116 9.15 14.76 -10.22
C ASP A 116 9.85 14.06 -11.39
N PHE A 117 9.40 12.87 -11.77
CA PHE A 117 10.02 12.06 -12.83
C PHE A 117 8.97 11.29 -13.63
N PRO A 118 9.19 11.05 -14.94
CA PRO A 118 8.37 10.12 -15.70
C PRO A 118 8.61 8.70 -15.18
N VAL A 119 7.52 8.05 -14.71
CA VAL A 119 7.57 6.69 -14.18
C VAL A 119 6.41 5.88 -14.76
N THR A 120 6.71 4.66 -15.21
CA THR A 120 5.69 3.69 -15.60
C THR A 120 5.59 2.57 -14.57
N VAL A 121 4.38 2.30 -14.08
CA VAL A 121 4.09 1.11 -13.26
C VAL A 121 3.24 0.14 -14.06
N ARG A 122 3.56 -1.15 -14.02
CA ARG A 122 2.82 -2.16 -14.79
C ARG A 122 1.39 -2.40 -14.27
N ARG A 123 1.17 -2.19 -12.97
CA ARG A 123 -0.11 -2.43 -12.29
C ARG A 123 -0.16 -1.66 -10.97
N GLY A 124 -1.35 -1.25 -10.55
CA GLY A 124 -1.59 -0.66 -9.23
C GLY A 124 -1.86 -1.69 -8.15
N ILE A 125 -2.41 -2.85 -8.52
CA ILE A 125 -2.81 -3.94 -7.62
C ILE A 125 -2.13 -5.22 -8.11
N ALA A 126 -1.61 -6.02 -7.17
CA ALA A 126 -1.10 -7.36 -7.47
C ALA A 126 -1.79 -8.36 -6.54
N ALA A 127 -2.39 -9.39 -7.13
CA ALA A 127 -2.95 -10.52 -6.42
C ALA A 127 -2.56 -11.83 -7.14
N PRO A 128 -2.59 -12.96 -6.43
CA PRO A 128 -2.42 -14.27 -7.05
C PRO A 128 -3.58 -14.60 -7.99
N SER A 129 -3.29 -15.24 -9.13
CA SER A 129 -4.29 -15.52 -10.17
C SER A 129 -5.36 -16.52 -9.76
N TRP A 130 -5.19 -17.25 -8.65
CA TRP A 130 -6.21 -18.14 -8.11
C TRP A 130 -7.20 -17.45 -7.15
N LEU A 131 -6.97 -16.18 -6.83
CA LEU A 131 -7.91 -15.35 -6.06
C LEU A 131 -8.81 -14.49 -6.95
N GLU A 132 -8.56 -14.48 -8.27
CA GLU A 132 -9.32 -13.74 -9.28
C GLU A 132 -10.59 -14.48 -9.72
#